data_AF-A0A960XIB1-F1
#
_entry.id   AF-A0A960XIB1-F1
#
_cell.length_a   1.000
_cell.length_b   1.000
_cell.length_c   1.000
_cell.angle_alpha   90.00
_cell.angle_beta   90.00
_cell.angle_gamma   90.00
#
_symmetry.space_group_name_H-M   'P 1'
#
loop_
_entity.id
_entity.type
_entity.pdbx_description
1 polymer ?
#
loop_
_entity_poly.entity_id
_entity_poly.type
_entity_poly.pdbx_seq_one_letter_code
_entity_poly.pdbx_strand_id
1 'polypeptide(L)'
;AWQVTANWLWMGPSMLEMFYDQATPNDLFIGGLSGPGYMYAKAIPPKYLPQVIAKTVEFMKTLDLSVFEIMDYSEGASIEGNPDLPQSVIDQYFKGMPDVLGIINGYAPAYTFAKKDGKVLMSYDYYMSPDRSEEEVVADLRELAAINERRPYFLLMHVRQWSDITRVKSILDQLGPAFEVVPLDKFLKLAASAPTFEEYTRPE
;
A
#
# COMPACT_ATOMS: atom_id res chain seq x y z
N ALA A 1 9.27 2.95 0.53
CA ALA A 1 8.84 1.68 -0.10
C ALA A 1 8.49 1.99 -1.54
N TRP A 2 8.89 1.11 -2.47
CA TRP A 2 8.81 1.31 -3.90
C TRP A 2 7.99 0.19 -4.51
N GLN A 3 6.87 0.54 -5.15
CA GLN A 3 6.12 -0.46 -5.90
C GLN A 3 6.90 -0.88 -7.14
N VAL A 4 7.01 -2.18 -7.37
CA VAL A 4 7.61 -2.74 -8.58
C VAL A 4 6.55 -3.40 -9.45
N THR A 5 6.67 -3.20 -10.76
CA THR A 5 5.81 -3.82 -11.76
C THR A 5 6.24 -5.27 -11.96
N ALA A 6 5.61 -6.21 -11.26
CA ALA A 6 6.07 -7.60 -11.14
C ALA A 6 6.18 -8.36 -12.48
N ASN A 7 5.33 -8.08 -13.47
CA ASN A 7 5.43 -8.65 -14.82
C ASN A 7 6.68 -8.21 -15.59
N TRP A 8 7.47 -7.24 -15.09
CA TRP A 8 8.76 -6.93 -15.69
C TRP A 8 9.77 -8.08 -15.58
N LEU A 9 9.51 -9.10 -14.75
CA LEU A 9 10.31 -10.32 -14.71
C LEU A 9 10.56 -10.94 -16.09
N TRP A 10 9.61 -10.80 -17.01
CA TRP A 10 9.74 -11.30 -18.38
C TRP A 10 9.69 -10.21 -19.46
N MET A 11 9.20 -9.01 -19.14
CA MET A 11 9.17 -7.88 -20.09
C MET A 11 10.42 -7.02 -20.06
N GLY A 12 11.08 -6.91 -18.91
CA GLY A 12 12.22 -6.02 -18.67
C GLY A 12 13.04 -6.43 -17.45
N PRO A 13 13.57 -7.67 -17.41
CA PRO A 13 14.26 -8.19 -16.22
C PRO A 13 15.48 -7.35 -15.83
N SER A 14 16.23 -6.83 -16.81
CA SER A 14 17.40 -5.97 -16.54
C SER A 14 17.02 -4.66 -15.85
N MET A 15 15.80 -4.15 -16.04
CA MET A 15 15.33 -2.97 -15.31
C MET A 15 15.04 -3.28 -13.84
N LEU A 16 14.50 -4.47 -13.56
CA LEU A 16 14.31 -4.93 -12.19
C LEU A 16 15.65 -5.15 -11.50
N GLU A 17 16.59 -5.84 -12.14
CA GLU A 17 17.94 -6.06 -11.64
C GLU A 17 18.64 -4.74 -11.29
N MET A 18 18.53 -3.75 -12.18
CA MET A 18 19.04 -2.39 -11.93
C MET A 18 18.48 -1.77 -10.64
N PHE A 19 17.20 -1.98 -10.31
CA PHE A 19 16.62 -1.48 -9.06
C PHE A 19 17.18 -2.19 -7.83
N TYR A 20 17.35 -3.52 -7.88
CA TYR A 20 17.96 -4.28 -6.78
C TYR A 20 19.44 -3.92 -6.58
N ASP A 21 20.19 -3.72 -7.66
CA ASP A 21 21.60 -3.35 -7.59
C ASP A 21 21.83 -1.96 -6.98
N GLN A 22 20.86 -1.05 -7.13
CA GLN A 22 20.93 0.31 -6.63
C GLN A 22 20.22 0.51 -5.28
N ALA A 23 19.52 -0.52 -4.80
CA ALA A 23 18.78 -0.44 -3.55
C ALA A 23 19.73 -0.20 -2.36
N THR A 24 19.35 0.72 -1.50
CA THR A 24 19.99 0.94 -0.20
C THR A 24 19.34 0.05 0.87
N PRO A 25 19.97 -0.11 2.05
CA PRO A 25 19.35 -0.83 3.16
C PRO A 25 18.02 -0.25 3.67
N ASN A 26 17.66 0.97 3.27
CA ASN A 26 16.40 1.61 3.65
C ASN A 26 15.29 1.40 2.60
N ASP A 27 15.63 0.82 1.45
CA ASP A 27 14.68 0.58 0.37
C ASP A 27 13.95 -0.75 0.58
N LEU A 28 12.64 -0.71 0.37
CA LEU A 28 11.76 -1.87 0.39
C LEU A 28 10.97 -1.88 -0.90
N PHE A 29 11.09 -2.95 -1.69
CA PHE A 29 10.24 -3.17 -2.84
C PHE A 29 8.94 -3.87 -2.41
N ILE A 30 7.83 -3.47 -3.02
CA ILE A 30 6.51 -4.06 -2.77
C ILE A 30 5.86 -4.49 -4.07
N GLY A 31 5.07 -5.55 -4.02
CA GLY A 31 4.22 -5.94 -5.14
C GLY A 31 2.98 -5.05 -5.21
N GLY A 32 2.32 -4.98 -6.37
CA GLY A 32 1.03 -4.31 -6.40
C GLY A 32 0.34 -4.18 -7.75
N LEU A 33 -0.60 -3.22 -7.76
CA LEU A 33 -1.68 -2.99 -8.71
C LEU A 33 -2.55 -4.23 -8.97
N SER A 34 -2.76 -5.01 -7.89
CA SER A 34 -3.77 -6.05 -7.69
C SER A 34 -3.67 -7.33 -8.53
N GLY A 35 -2.52 -7.60 -9.14
CA GLY A 35 -2.28 -8.88 -9.82
C GLY A 35 -0.81 -9.10 -10.20
N PRO A 36 -0.52 -9.98 -11.16
CA PRO A 36 0.82 -10.10 -11.76
C PRO A 36 1.20 -8.87 -12.60
N GLY A 37 0.27 -7.93 -12.79
CA GLY A 37 0.41 -6.61 -13.38
C GLY A 37 -0.81 -5.77 -12.99
N TYR A 38 -1.05 -4.65 -13.69
CA TYR A 38 -2.19 -3.78 -13.41
C TYR A 38 -3.52 -4.48 -13.64
N MET A 39 -4.30 -4.67 -12.57
CA MET A 39 -5.64 -5.24 -12.58
C MET A 39 -6.51 -4.59 -11.50
N TYR A 40 -7.84 -4.73 -11.62
CA TYR A 40 -8.77 -4.38 -10.54
C TYR A 40 -9.37 -5.67 -9.99
N ALA A 41 -9.06 -6.00 -8.74
CA ALA A 41 -9.45 -7.26 -8.11
C ALA A 41 -10.96 -7.50 -8.08
N LYS A 42 -11.75 -6.45 -7.79
CA LYS A 42 -13.21 -6.47 -7.77
C LYS A 42 -13.82 -6.71 -9.16
N ALA A 43 -13.12 -6.32 -10.23
CA ALA A 43 -13.54 -6.59 -11.60
C ALA A 43 -13.23 -8.02 -12.08
N ILE A 44 -12.37 -8.76 -11.37
CA ILE A 44 -12.05 -10.14 -11.73
C ILE A 44 -13.15 -11.05 -11.19
N PRO A 45 -13.78 -11.90 -12.02
CA PRO A 45 -14.78 -12.84 -11.53
C PRO A 45 -14.23 -13.68 -10.37
N PRO A 46 -14.96 -13.84 -9.24
CA PRO A 46 -14.42 -14.44 -8.02
C PRO A 46 -13.79 -15.83 -8.20
N LYS A 47 -14.27 -16.61 -9.18
CA LYS A 47 -13.69 -17.93 -9.50
C LYS A 47 -12.29 -17.90 -10.13
N TYR A 48 -11.88 -16.76 -10.71
CA TYR A 48 -10.61 -16.58 -11.40
C TYR A 48 -9.59 -15.78 -10.58
N LEU A 49 -10.03 -14.94 -9.64
CA LEU A 49 -9.14 -14.17 -8.77
C LEU A 49 -8.09 -15.05 -8.03
N PRO A 50 -8.39 -16.26 -7.55
CA PRO A 50 -7.37 -17.12 -6.94
C PRO A 50 -6.23 -17.51 -7.89
N GLN A 51 -6.52 -17.66 -9.18
CA GLN A 51 -5.51 -17.99 -10.19
C GLN A 51 -4.59 -16.79 -10.46
N VAL A 52 -5.16 -15.59 -10.47
CA VAL A 52 -4.43 -14.33 -10.59
C VAL A 52 -3.49 -14.14 -9.39
N ILE A 53 -4.01 -14.32 -8.18
CA ILE A 53 -3.24 -14.23 -6.93
C ILE A 53 -2.10 -15.27 -6.93
N ALA A 54 -2.36 -16.50 -7.35
CA ALA A 54 -1.31 -17.53 -7.43
C ALA A 54 -0.15 -17.11 -8.34
N LYS A 55 -0.45 -16.47 -9.49
CA LYS A 55 0.59 -15.94 -10.38
C LYS A 55 1.34 -14.76 -9.77
N THR A 56 0.64 -13.89 -9.04
CA THR A 56 1.26 -12.81 -8.26
C THR A 56 2.24 -13.35 -7.23
N VAL A 57 1.88 -14.40 -6.50
CA VAL A 57 2.74 -15.02 -5.48
C VAL A 57 4.02 -15.60 -6.09
N GLU A 58 3.94 -16.21 -7.27
CA GLU A 58 5.11 -16.68 -8.01
C GLU A 58 6.11 -15.53 -8.28
N PHE A 59 5.59 -14.37 -8.71
CA PHE A 59 6.42 -13.20 -8.98
C PHE A 59 6.97 -12.58 -7.70
N MET A 60 6.14 -12.41 -6.68
CA MET A 60 6.56 -11.90 -5.37
C MET A 60 7.68 -12.75 -4.79
N LYS A 61 7.57 -14.08 -4.87
CA LYS A 61 8.63 -14.99 -4.41
C LYS A 61 9.94 -14.81 -5.17
N THR A 62 9.88 -14.59 -6.48
CA THR A 62 11.07 -14.39 -7.31
C THR A 62 11.76 -13.06 -7.00
N LEU A 63 10.96 -12.05 -6.65
CA LEU A 63 11.40 -10.69 -6.36
C LEU A 63 11.59 -10.43 -4.85
N ASP A 64 11.49 -11.45 -4.01
CA ASP A 64 11.58 -11.31 -2.54
C ASP A 64 10.65 -10.22 -1.95
N LEU A 65 9.43 -10.12 -2.49
CA LEU A 65 8.44 -9.13 -2.07
C LEU A 65 7.60 -9.69 -0.93
N SER A 66 7.56 -8.98 0.19
CA SER A 66 6.82 -9.37 1.40
C SER A 66 5.56 -8.54 1.66
N VAL A 67 5.37 -7.43 0.95
CA VAL A 67 4.20 -6.54 1.06
C VAL A 67 3.52 -6.44 -0.29
N PHE A 68 2.18 -6.38 -0.30
CA PHE A 68 1.40 -6.28 -1.51
C PHE A 68 0.38 -5.12 -1.46
N GLU A 69 0.28 -4.33 -2.51
CA GLU A 69 -0.76 -3.31 -2.67
C GLU A 69 -1.92 -3.80 -3.53
N ILE A 70 -3.14 -3.57 -3.04
CA ILE A 70 -4.38 -3.66 -3.82
C ILE A 70 -4.80 -2.24 -4.19
N MET A 71 -4.80 -1.94 -5.49
CA MET A 71 -5.41 -0.75 -6.07
C MET A 71 -6.62 -1.19 -6.89
N ASP A 72 -7.79 -0.61 -6.61
CA ASP A 72 -9.02 -0.98 -7.32
C ASP A 72 -9.95 0.23 -7.53
N TYR A 73 -10.15 0.62 -8.79
CA TYR A 73 -11.09 1.68 -9.17
C TYR A 73 -12.20 1.18 -10.09
N SER A 74 -12.49 -0.12 -10.06
CA SER A 74 -13.47 -0.73 -10.97
C SER A 74 -14.91 -0.28 -10.72
N GLU A 75 -15.18 0.26 -9.54
CA GLU A 75 -16.47 0.82 -9.15
C GLU A 75 -16.30 2.29 -8.77
N GLY A 76 -17.38 3.07 -8.74
CA GLY A 76 -17.35 4.48 -8.34
C GLY A 76 -17.17 5.47 -9.50
N ALA A 77 -16.65 6.66 -9.20
CA ALA A 77 -16.50 7.75 -10.18
C ALA A 77 -15.36 7.48 -11.17
N SER A 78 -15.47 8.06 -12.37
CA SER A 78 -14.56 7.79 -13.51
C SER A 78 -13.08 8.17 -13.30
N ILE A 79 -12.74 8.93 -12.26
CA ILE A 79 -11.39 9.47 -12.03
C ILE A 79 -10.69 8.79 -10.85
N GLU A 80 -11.40 8.56 -9.73
CA GLU A 80 -10.81 8.00 -8.50
C GLU A 80 -11.44 6.66 -8.08
N GLY A 81 -12.54 6.26 -8.70
CA GLY A 81 -13.27 5.04 -8.32
C GLY A 81 -13.66 5.00 -6.84
N ASN A 82 -13.97 3.80 -6.37
CA ASN A 82 -14.13 3.44 -4.98
C ASN A 82 -13.03 2.43 -4.65
N PRO A 83 -11.99 2.82 -3.89
CA PRO A 83 -10.89 1.94 -3.51
C PRO A 83 -11.23 0.96 -2.39
N ASP A 84 -12.42 1.04 -1.78
CA ASP A 84 -12.78 0.15 -0.69
C ASP A 84 -13.07 -1.27 -1.18
N LEU A 85 -12.58 -2.23 -0.42
CA LEU A 85 -12.65 -3.65 -0.76
C LEU A 85 -13.72 -4.35 0.06
N PRO A 86 -14.51 -5.24 -0.56
CA PRO A 86 -15.38 -6.14 0.18
C PRO A 86 -14.57 -7.26 0.85
N GLN A 87 -15.11 -7.81 1.93
CA GLN A 87 -14.48 -8.90 2.69
C GLN A 87 -14.15 -10.10 1.78
N SER A 88 -15.01 -10.40 0.80
CA SER A 88 -14.81 -11.51 -0.14
C SER A 88 -13.53 -11.41 -0.97
N VAL A 89 -13.08 -10.19 -1.29
CA VAL A 89 -11.81 -9.95 -1.99
C VAL A 89 -10.64 -10.08 -1.02
N ILE A 90 -10.74 -9.44 0.14
CA ILE A 90 -9.71 -9.45 1.18
C ILE A 90 -9.37 -10.89 1.60
N ASP A 91 -10.40 -11.72 1.79
CA ASP A 91 -10.23 -13.12 2.17
C ASP A 91 -9.47 -13.93 1.11
N GLN A 92 -9.67 -13.65 -0.17
CA GLN A 92 -8.95 -14.33 -1.24
C GLN A 92 -7.48 -13.96 -1.26
N TYR A 93 -7.13 -12.69 -1.04
CA TYR A 93 -5.73 -12.28 -0.95
C TYR A 93 -5.03 -12.88 0.26
N PHE A 94 -5.61 -12.81 1.46
CA PHE A 94 -4.99 -13.43 2.64
C PHE A 94 -4.86 -14.95 2.49
N LYS A 95 -5.86 -15.62 1.90
CA LYS A 95 -5.79 -17.07 1.63
C LYS A 95 -4.72 -17.40 0.59
N GLY A 96 -4.61 -16.60 -0.47
CA GLY A 96 -3.68 -16.84 -1.56
C GLY A 96 -2.24 -16.42 -1.25
N MET A 97 -2.04 -15.49 -0.30
CA MET A 97 -0.74 -14.95 0.10
C MET A 97 -0.41 -15.26 1.57
N PRO A 98 -0.27 -16.56 1.95
CA PRO A 98 -0.08 -16.97 3.34
C PRO A 98 1.25 -16.52 3.95
N ASP A 99 2.21 -16.06 3.16
CA ASP A 99 3.52 -15.57 3.63
C ASP A 99 3.67 -14.05 3.55
N VAL A 100 2.62 -13.33 3.11
CA VAL A 100 2.67 -11.86 3.07
C VAL A 100 2.80 -11.30 4.49
N LEU A 101 3.62 -10.26 4.65
CA LEU A 101 3.81 -9.53 5.89
C LEU A 101 2.60 -8.62 6.17
N GLY A 102 2.06 -8.00 5.13
CA GLY A 102 0.86 -7.19 5.18
C GLY A 102 0.42 -6.73 3.80
N ILE A 103 -0.82 -6.26 3.72
CA ILE A 103 -1.43 -5.76 2.49
C ILE A 103 -1.71 -4.26 2.70
N ILE A 104 -1.50 -3.45 1.67
CA ILE A 104 -1.93 -2.05 1.66
C ILE A 104 -3.00 -1.86 0.59
N ASN A 105 -3.90 -0.88 0.78
CA ASN A 105 -5.04 -0.69 -0.10
C ASN A 105 -5.22 0.77 -0.54
N GLY A 106 -5.67 0.92 -1.78
CA GLY A 106 -6.01 2.19 -2.40
C GLY A 106 -4.88 2.73 -3.26
N TYR A 107 -4.92 4.05 -3.47
CA TYR A 107 -3.91 4.83 -4.19
C TYR A 107 -4.16 6.31 -3.85
N ALA A 108 -5.43 6.72 -3.90
CA ALA A 108 -5.98 7.80 -3.09
C ALA A 108 -6.38 7.28 -1.68
N PRO A 109 -6.79 8.16 -0.74
CA PRO A 109 -7.30 7.73 0.55
C PRO A 109 -8.44 6.70 0.42
N ALA A 110 -8.41 5.70 1.28
CA ALA A 110 -9.38 4.61 1.31
C ALA A 110 -9.67 4.23 2.76
N TYR A 111 -10.69 3.41 2.99
CA TYR A 111 -11.22 3.16 4.33
C TYR A 111 -11.26 1.67 4.71
N THR A 112 -10.57 0.81 3.96
CA THR A 112 -10.54 -0.63 4.24
C THR A 112 -9.41 -0.98 5.21
N PHE A 113 -9.78 -1.54 6.36
CA PHE A 113 -8.86 -2.00 7.40
C PHE A 113 -9.27 -3.38 7.88
N ALA A 114 -8.34 -4.34 7.90
CA ALA A 114 -8.61 -5.69 8.37
C ALA A 114 -7.40 -6.26 9.09
N LYS A 115 -7.65 -7.16 10.05
CA LYS A 115 -6.61 -7.92 10.74
C LYS A 115 -6.89 -9.41 10.63
N LYS A 116 -5.93 -10.18 10.13
CA LYS A 116 -6.07 -11.63 9.92
C LYS A 116 -4.76 -12.34 10.22
N ASP A 117 -4.82 -13.33 11.11
CA ASP A 117 -3.69 -14.21 11.46
C ASP A 117 -2.37 -13.45 11.78
N GLY A 118 -2.49 -12.37 12.55
CA GLY A 118 -1.34 -11.54 12.94
C GLY A 118 -0.80 -10.60 11.85
N LYS A 119 -1.54 -10.43 10.75
CA LYS A 119 -1.24 -9.51 9.64
C LYS A 119 -2.34 -8.48 9.49
N VAL A 120 -2.05 -7.40 8.79
CA VAL A 120 -3.01 -6.31 8.55
C VAL A 120 -3.15 -6.02 7.07
N LEU A 121 -4.36 -5.60 6.70
CA LEU A 121 -4.62 -4.81 5.51
C LEU A 121 -4.89 -3.38 5.97
N MET A 122 -4.15 -2.40 5.42
CA MET A 122 -4.33 -0.99 5.74
C MET A 122 -4.50 -0.14 4.50
N SER A 123 -5.55 0.67 4.46
CA SER A 123 -5.71 1.67 3.42
C SER A 123 -4.74 2.85 3.59
N TYR A 124 -4.43 3.53 2.49
CA TYR A 124 -3.78 4.84 2.55
C TYR A 124 -4.69 5.86 3.23
N ASP A 125 -4.13 6.67 4.13
CA ASP A 125 -4.81 7.80 4.78
C ASP A 125 -4.65 9.08 3.95
N TYR A 126 -3.54 9.19 3.21
CA TYR A 126 -3.18 10.42 2.52
C TYR A 126 -2.54 10.17 1.16
N TYR A 127 -2.95 10.96 0.17
CA TYR A 127 -2.33 11.00 -1.15
C TYR A 127 -1.54 12.31 -1.33
N MET A 128 -0.22 12.18 -1.38
CA MET A 128 0.68 13.30 -1.60
C MET A 128 0.73 13.65 -3.09
N SER A 129 -0.16 14.56 -3.49
CA SER A 129 -0.19 15.13 -4.84
C SER A 129 1.10 15.91 -5.16
N PRO A 130 1.61 15.88 -6.40
CA PRO A 130 2.71 16.75 -6.81
C PRO A 130 2.34 18.24 -6.79
N ASP A 131 1.05 18.58 -6.92
CA ASP A 131 0.60 19.96 -7.11
C ASP A 131 0.33 20.73 -5.81
N ARG A 132 0.29 20.03 -4.66
CA ARG A 132 0.04 20.63 -3.34
C ARG A 132 1.33 21.21 -2.75
N SER A 133 1.28 22.35 -2.05
CA SER A 133 2.52 22.92 -1.47
C SER A 133 3.08 22.03 -0.34
N GLU A 134 4.36 22.18 0.00
CA GLU A 134 4.92 21.47 1.15
C GLU A 134 4.22 21.88 2.46
N GLU A 135 3.92 23.18 2.63
CA GLU A 135 3.22 23.66 3.83
C GLU A 135 1.83 23.06 3.97
N GLU A 136 1.08 22.95 2.86
CA GLU A 136 -0.24 22.33 2.84
C GLU A 136 -0.16 20.85 3.21
N VAL A 137 0.79 20.10 2.62
CA VAL A 137 0.97 18.67 2.98
C VAL A 137 1.32 18.51 4.46
N VAL A 138 2.22 19.35 4.99
CA VAL A 138 2.58 19.32 6.41
C VAL A 138 1.37 19.63 7.31
N ALA A 139 0.54 20.59 6.91
CA ALA A 139 -0.68 20.94 7.63
C ALA A 139 -1.68 19.78 7.62
N ASP A 140 -1.92 19.15 6.47
CA ASP A 140 -2.84 18.02 6.34
C ASP A 140 -2.41 16.83 7.21
N LEU A 141 -1.11 16.46 7.17
CA LEU A 141 -0.59 15.35 7.98
C LEU A 141 -0.69 15.63 9.48
N ARG A 142 -0.52 16.88 9.90
CA ARG A 142 -0.72 17.30 11.30
C ARG A 142 -2.19 17.28 11.70
N GLU A 143 -3.09 17.70 10.82
CA GLU A 143 -4.52 17.64 11.05
C GLU A 143 -5.00 16.19 11.16
N LEU A 144 -4.61 15.31 10.23
CA LEU A 144 -4.89 13.88 10.29
C LEU A 144 -4.40 13.24 11.59
N ALA A 145 -3.20 13.61 12.04
CA ALA A 145 -2.69 13.14 13.33
C ALA A 145 -3.49 13.69 14.52
N ALA A 146 -3.98 14.93 14.45
CA ALA A 146 -4.74 15.55 15.54
C ALA A 146 -6.15 14.99 15.68
N ILE A 147 -6.85 14.69 14.57
CA ILE A 147 -8.23 14.16 14.61
C ILE A 147 -8.30 12.71 15.09
N ASN A 148 -7.23 11.94 14.90
CA ASN A 148 -7.12 10.61 15.46
C ASN A 148 -6.58 10.73 16.87
N GLU A 149 -7.30 10.29 17.92
CA GLU A 149 -6.84 10.44 19.30
C GLU A 149 -6.01 9.24 19.81
N ARG A 150 -6.18 8.06 19.20
CA ARG A 150 -5.51 6.83 19.61
C ARG A 150 -4.04 6.83 19.18
N ARG A 151 -3.12 6.43 20.07
CA ARG A 151 -1.66 6.47 19.85
C ARG A 151 -0.99 5.10 20.03
N PRO A 152 0.04 4.76 19.23
CA PRO A 152 0.49 5.50 18.04
C PRO A 152 -0.57 5.47 16.92
N TYR A 153 -0.67 6.55 16.15
CA TYR A 153 -1.50 6.57 14.94
C TYR A 153 -0.67 6.11 13.76
N PHE A 154 -1.10 5.04 13.10
CA PHE A 154 -0.42 4.48 11.94
C PHE A 154 -0.93 5.13 10.66
N LEU A 155 -0.33 6.26 10.28
CA LEU A 155 -0.67 7.02 9.08
C LEU A 155 0.11 6.49 7.88
N LEU A 156 -0.57 5.89 6.92
CA LEU A 156 -0.01 5.42 5.66
C LEU A 156 -0.19 6.47 4.56
N MET A 157 0.91 6.93 3.96
CA MET A 157 0.90 7.94 2.90
C MET A 157 1.34 7.35 1.55
N HIS A 158 0.53 7.57 0.52
CA HIS A 158 0.92 7.32 -0.87
C HIS A 158 1.65 8.53 -1.44
N VAL A 159 2.81 8.30 -2.05
CA VAL A 159 3.59 9.34 -2.73
C VAL A 159 3.47 9.15 -4.24
N ARG A 160 2.92 10.14 -4.96
CA ARG A 160 2.79 10.08 -6.42
C ARG A 160 4.17 10.04 -7.09
N GLN A 161 4.35 9.20 -8.11
CA GLN A 161 5.64 9.01 -8.81
C GLN A 161 6.17 10.27 -9.52
N TRP A 162 5.33 11.29 -9.71
CA TRP A 162 5.73 12.58 -10.26
C TRP A 162 6.25 13.56 -9.19
N SER A 163 6.33 13.12 -7.93
CA SER A 163 6.98 13.88 -6.86
C SER A 163 8.49 13.59 -6.82
N ASP A 164 9.21 14.48 -6.16
CA ASP A 164 10.66 14.36 -5.93
C ASP A 164 10.97 13.89 -4.50
N ILE A 165 12.04 13.12 -4.32
CA ILE A 165 12.45 12.57 -3.02
C ILE A 165 12.94 13.66 -2.04
N THR A 166 13.53 14.74 -2.55
CA THR A 166 13.96 15.90 -1.75
C THR A 166 12.75 16.60 -1.16
N ARG A 167 11.68 16.77 -1.96
CA ARG A 167 10.40 17.32 -1.50
C ARG A 167 9.77 16.44 -0.41
N VAL A 168 9.72 15.12 -0.63
CA VAL A 168 9.21 14.18 0.38
C VAL A 168 10.00 14.32 1.69
N LYS A 169 11.33 14.35 1.61
CA LYS A 169 12.18 14.54 2.79
C LYS A 169 11.91 15.87 3.49
N SER A 170 11.82 16.97 2.75
CA SER A 170 11.55 18.30 3.30
C SER A 170 10.23 18.35 4.09
N ILE A 171 9.16 17.75 3.53
CA ILE A 171 7.86 17.63 4.20
C ILE A 171 7.99 16.84 5.50
N LEU A 172 8.63 15.67 5.46
CA LEU A 172 8.76 14.80 6.63
C LEU A 172 9.61 15.44 7.75
N ASP A 173 10.68 16.15 7.40
CA ASP A 173 11.54 16.86 8.36
C ASP A 173 10.77 17.99 9.09
N GLN A 174 9.74 18.56 8.45
CA GLN A 174 8.92 19.63 9.03
C GLN A 174 7.85 19.13 10.01
N LEU A 175 7.49 17.85 10.02
CA LEU A 175 6.38 17.33 10.86
C LEU A 175 6.66 17.47 12.36
N GLY A 176 7.94 17.43 12.76
CA GLY A 176 8.38 17.58 14.14
C GLY A 176 8.44 16.26 14.92
N PRO A 177 8.87 16.30 16.19
CA PRO A 177 9.28 15.11 16.95
C PRO A 177 8.13 14.17 17.36
N ALA A 178 6.87 14.56 17.16
CA ALA A 178 5.71 13.71 17.41
C ALA A 178 5.50 12.64 16.32
N PHE A 179 6.20 12.76 15.19
CA PHE A 179 6.11 11.85 14.05
C PHE A 179 7.40 11.02 13.94
N GLU A 180 7.24 9.72 13.71
CA GLU A 180 8.34 8.82 13.39
C GLU A 180 8.09 8.24 12.00
N VAL A 181 9.05 8.46 11.07
CA VAL A 181 9.04 7.81 9.77
C VAL A 181 9.72 6.47 9.90
N VAL A 182 9.03 5.40 9.52
CA VAL A 182 9.53 4.03 9.60
C VAL A 182 9.44 3.30 8.26
N PRO A 183 10.31 2.31 8.00
CA PRO A 183 10.12 1.38 6.89
C PRO A 183 8.73 0.73 6.92
N LEU A 184 8.14 0.50 5.75
CA LEU A 184 6.76 0.02 5.62
C LEU A 184 6.57 -1.39 6.22
N ASP A 185 7.59 -2.24 6.17
CA ASP A 185 7.54 -3.56 6.79
C ASP A 185 7.50 -3.46 8.34
N LYS A 186 8.29 -2.54 8.94
CA LYS A 186 8.23 -2.20 10.36
C LYS A 186 6.87 -1.60 10.71
N PHE A 187 6.36 -0.68 9.90
CA PHE A 187 5.03 -0.07 10.05
C PHE A 187 3.93 -1.14 10.16
N LEU A 188 3.86 -2.05 9.19
CA LEU A 188 2.82 -3.09 9.15
C LEU A 188 2.95 -4.07 10.32
N LYS A 189 4.17 -4.44 10.73
CA LYS A 189 4.40 -5.27 11.94
C LYS A 189 3.90 -4.58 13.21
N LEU A 190 4.21 -3.29 13.38
CA LEU A 190 3.74 -2.51 14.53
C LEU A 190 2.21 -2.41 14.54
N ALA A 191 1.61 -2.06 13.41
CA ALA A 191 0.17 -1.96 13.26
C ALA A 191 -0.54 -3.30 13.52
N ALA A 192 0.03 -4.43 13.08
CA ALA A 192 -0.51 -5.74 13.37
C ALA A 192 -0.41 -6.11 14.87
N SER A 193 0.70 -5.76 15.52
CA SER A 193 0.93 -6.08 16.93
C SER A 193 0.02 -5.30 17.89
N ALA A 194 -0.25 -4.03 17.58
CA ALA A 194 -1.01 -3.12 18.43
C ALA A 194 -1.91 -2.20 17.57
N PRO A 195 -2.93 -2.74 16.89
CA PRO A 195 -3.75 -1.97 15.97
C PRO A 195 -4.49 -0.85 16.69
N THR A 196 -4.42 0.36 16.11
CA THR A 196 -5.14 1.54 16.59
C THR A 196 -6.29 1.97 15.70
N PHE A 197 -6.56 1.21 14.62
CA PHE A 197 -7.72 1.34 13.76
C PHE A 197 -8.85 0.39 14.19
N GLU A 198 -10.06 0.67 13.70
CA GLU A 198 -11.19 -0.24 13.74
C GLU A 198 -11.25 -1.00 12.41
N GLU A 199 -11.55 -2.31 12.46
CA GLU A 199 -11.70 -3.09 11.23
C GLU A 199 -12.95 -2.64 10.48
N TYR A 200 -12.79 -2.34 9.19
CA TYR A 200 -13.86 -1.97 8.30
C TYR A 200 -13.58 -2.53 6.91
N THR A 201 -14.62 -3.09 6.31
CA THR A 201 -14.62 -3.49 4.91
C THR A 201 -15.89 -2.97 4.28
N ARG A 202 -15.83 -2.69 2.97
CA ARG A 202 -17.03 -2.34 2.23
C ARG A 202 -18.05 -3.50 2.28
N PRO A 203 -19.35 -3.22 2.34
CA PRO A 203 -20.36 -4.23 1.99
C PRO A 203 -20.14 -4.76 0.57
N GLU A 204 -20.58 -5.99 0.32
CA GLU A 204 -20.55 -6.61 -1.02
C GLU A 204 -21.32 -5.78 -2.07
#